data_AF-A0A4P9XZP2-F1
#
_entry.id   AF-A0A4P9XZP2-F1
#
_cell.length_a   1.000
_cell.length_b   1.000
_cell.length_c   1.000
_cell.angle_alpha   90.00
_cell.angle_beta   90.00
_cell.angle_gamma   90.00
#
_symmetry.space_group_name_H-M   'P 1'
#
loop_
_entity.id
_entity.type
_entity.pdbx_description
1 polymer ?
#
loop_
_entity_poly.entity_id
_entity_poly.type
_entity_poly.pdbx_seq_one_letter_code
_entity_poly.pdbx_strand_id
1 'polypeptide(L)'
;MPSFQEAPSDGEEVPLNSLRSPDPSSSTSDTDETSTTPITHNQRSSTFSAGLLSRRTFSRLFSCSRASISLPFLGLLLLLAAFDSYIHHQSDAKYCTLTYMRPYFRDLPQFDASYHRFSRKYSLHLYREEGVDPLDTPPQGIPILFIHGNAGSYKQVRSLGAESAMYYRQLLGQDPSFLPLTGQHGILGLDFFTVNLNEEFSALHGRTMLEQAEFINDAIRYILTLYSPSSRSHLPTMASDQPSSGTSEPLPVPTSVILVAHSMGGVVARTAFTLPNYPEGA
;
A
#
# COMPACT_ATOMS: atom_id res chain seq x y z
N MET A 1 31.09 -32.93 8.52
CA MET A 1 31.32 -31.82 7.57
C MET A 1 32.15 -32.34 6.42
N PRO A 2 31.60 -32.47 5.21
CA PRO A 2 32.39 -32.59 3.99
C PRO A 2 32.44 -31.24 3.27
N SER A 3 33.66 -30.88 2.93
CA SER A 3 34.11 -29.74 2.11
C SER A 3 33.59 -29.82 0.68
N PHE A 4 32.97 -28.73 0.20
CA PHE A 4 32.65 -28.54 -1.21
C PHE A 4 33.73 -27.69 -1.87
N GLN A 5 34.14 -28.11 -3.06
CA GLN A 5 35.29 -27.63 -3.80
C GLN A 5 34.80 -26.73 -4.95
N GLU A 6 35.26 -25.49 -4.99
CA GLU A 6 34.98 -24.51 -6.05
C GLU A 6 35.65 -24.88 -7.37
N ALA A 7 34.96 -24.59 -8.47
CA ALA A 7 35.47 -24.59 -9.85
C ALA A 7 34.95 -23.32 -10.56
N PRO A 8 35.66 -22.82 -11.59
CA PRO A 8 35.93 -21.40 -11.78
C PRO A 8 34.87 -20.64 -12.60
N SER A 9 34.82 -19.32 -12.36
CA SER A 9 34.07 -18.34 -13.13
C SER A 9 34.85 -17.89 -14.37
N ASP A 10 34.38 -18.25 -15.56
CA ASP A 10 34.79 -17.60 -16.79
C ASP A 10 33.87 -16.41 -17.06
N GLY A 11 34.48 -15.22 -17.08
CA GLY A 11 33.85 -13.96 -17.39
C GLY A 11 33.79 -13.71 -18.89
N GLU A 12 32.68 -13.12 -19.34
CA GLU A 12 32.61 -12.43 -20.62
C GLU A 12 31.92 -11.08 -20.39
N GLU A 13 32.72 -10.01 -20.48
CA GLU A 13 32.30 -8.62 -20.37
C GLU A 13 31.51 -8.20 -21.62
N VAL A 14 30.31 -7.65 -21.44
CA VAL A 14 29.54 -7.00 -22.51
C VAL A 14 29.42 -5.51 -22.19
N PRO A 15 29.89 -4.60 -23.07
CA PRO A 15 29.91 -3.17 -22.77
C PRO A 15 28.53 -2.51 -23.00
N LEU A 16 28.08 -1.76 -21.99
CA LEU A 16 26.90 -0.88 -22.03
C LEU A 16 27.28 0.45 -22.68
N ASN A 17 26.78 0.69 -23.90
CA ASN A 17 26.87 1.99 -24.56
C ASN A 17 25.47 2.62 -24.71
N SER A 18 25.29 3.76 -24.05
CA SER A 18 24.66 4.99 -24.55
C SER A 18 23.41 4.82 -25.45
N LEU A 19 22.22 5.03 -24.88
CA LEU A 19 21.00 5.33 -25.65
C LEU A 19 20.58 6.79 -25.42
N ARG A 20 20.80 7.60 -26.46
CA ARG A 20 20.29 8.95 -26.66
C ARG A 20 19.12 8.88 -27.64
N SER A 21 17.98 9.45 -27.27
CA SER A 21 16.78 9.52 -28.11
C SER A 21 16.98 10.44 -29.33
N PRO A 22 16.44 10.08 -30.52
CA PRO A 22 16.39 10.98 -31.67
C PRO A 22 15.08 11.76 -31.77
N ASP A 23 15.20 13.00 -32.29
CA ASP A 23 14.14 13.91 -32.71
C ASP A 23 13.31 13.36 -33.89
N PRO A 24 12.05 13.81 -34.07
CA PRO A 24 11.28 13.54 -35.27
C PRO A 24 11.35 14.70 -36.28
N SER A 25 11.74 14.39 -37.52
CA SER A 25 11.57 15.26 -38.69
C SER A 25 10.50 14.74 -39.64
N SER A 26 9.56 15.64 -39.96
CA SER A 26 9.03 16.01 -41.29
C SER A 26 8.40 14.98 -42.25
N SER A 27 7.25 15.37 -42.79
CA SER A 27 6.80 15.24 -44.21
C SER A 27 5.39 15.85 -44.31
N THR A 28 4.91 16.66 -45.26
CA THR A 28 5.22 17.01 -46.68
C THR A 28 4.26 18.17 -47.03
N SER A 29 4.69 19.33 -47.52
CA SER A 29 4.84 19.77 -48.93
C SER A 29 3.60 19.61 -49.84
N ASP A 30 3.17 20.72 -50.47
CA ASP A 30 3.09 20.92 -51.94
C ASP A 30 2.34 22.24 -52.26
N THR A 31 3.07 23.27 -52.72
CA THR A 31 3.12 23.84 -54.09
C THR A 31 1.89 24.68 -54.49
N ASP A 32 2.06 25.94 -54.90
CA ASP A 32 2.44 26.27 -56.29
C ASP A 32 2.72 27.77 -56.50
N GLU A 33 3.55 28.06 -57.49
CA GLU A 33 4.11 29.36 -57.90
C GLU A 33 3.11 30.23 -58.70
N THR A 34 3.37 31.54 -58.82
CA THR A 34 3.86 32.15 -60.09
C THR A 34 3.71 33.68 -60.11
N SER A 35 4.84 34.30 -60.43
CA SER A 35 5.15 35.70 -60.74
C SER A 35 4.25 36.41 -61.76
N THR A 36 4.12 37.74 -61.66
CA THR A 36 4.66 38.69 -62.67
C THR A 36 4.55 40.17 -62.23
N THR A 37 5.66 40.88 -62.41
CA THR A 37 5.91 42.33 -62.33
C THR A 37 5.28 43.08 -63.55
N PRO A 38 5.44 44.41 -63.85
CA PRO A 38 6.45 45.37 -63.34
C PRO A 38 6.10 46.92 -63.36
N ILE A 39 7.10 47.76 -63.00
CA ILE A 39 7.46 49.15 -63.47
C ILE A 39 6.73 50.44 -62.96
N THR A 40 7.47 51.21 -62.13
CA THR A 40 7.65 52.70 -62.00
C THR A 40 6.42 53.62 -61.81
N HIS A 41 6.46 54.86 -61.29
CA HIS A 41 7.47 55.91 -61.20
C HIS A 41 6.99 56.94 -60.14
N ASN A 42 7.87 57.26 -59.17
CA ASN A 42 8.23 58.62 -58.74
C ASN A 42 7.26 59.57 -58.00
N GLN A 43 7.85 60.18 -56.97
CA GLN A 43 7.73 61.58 -56.50
C GLN A 43 6.50 62.08 -55.70
N ARG A 44 6.80 62.23 -54.39
CA ARG A 44 6.85 63.49 -53.61
C ARG A 44 5.56 64.04 -52.95
N SER A 45 5.80 64.38 -51.67
CA SER A 45 5.21 65.44 -50.84
C SER A 45 3.79 65.28 -50.28
N SER A 46 3.75 65.18 -48.94
CA SER A 46 2.96 65.98 -47.97
C SER A 46 1.49 66.26 -48.32
N THR A 47 0.50 65.97 -47.50
CA THR A 47 0.31 66.41 -46.11
C THR A 47 -0.89 65.69 -45.49
N PHE A 48 -0.79 65.45 -44.18
CA PHE A 48 -1.84 65.35 -43.16
C PHE A 48 -3.32 65.34 -43.61
N SER A 49 -4.02 64.26 -43.31
CA SER A 49 -5.46 64.28 -43.02
C SER A 49 -5.78 63.30 -41.92
N ALA A 50 -6.23 63.88 -40.80
CA ALA A 50 -6.77 63.18 -39.66
C ALA A 50 -8.06 62.44 -40.06
N GLY A 51 -8.12 61.14 -39.74
CA GLY A 51 -9.30 60.34 -40.02
C GLY A 51 -9.26 58.99 -39.31
N LEU A 52 -9.89 58.94 -38.14
CA LEU A 52 -10.55 57.75 -37.59
C LEU A 52 -9.65 56.53 -37.28
N LEU A 53 -8.81 56.65 -36.26
CA LEU A 53 -8.40 55.47 -35.49
C LEU A 53 -9.62 54.94 -34.72
N SER A 54 -10.14 53.83 -35.24
CA SER A 54 -11.14 52.96 -34.62
C SER A 54 -10.85 52.76 -33.13
N ARG A 55 -11.57 53.50 -32.31
CA ARG A 55 -11.54 53.45 -30.84
C ARG A 55 -12.42 52.29 -30.34
N ARG A 56 -12.24 51.08 -30.89
CA ARG A 56 -13.11 49.92 -30.60
C ARG A 56 -12.44 48.58 -30.32
N THR A 57 -11.12 48.50 -30.21
CA THR A 57 -10.43 47.23 -29.89
C THR A 57 -9.37 47.37 -28.80
N PHE A 58 -9.71 47.97 -27.66
CA PHE A 58 -8.87 47.85 -26.45
C PHE A 58 -9.63 47.77 -25.11
N SER A 59 -10.97 47.57 -25.13
CA SER A 59 -11.77 47.51 -23.89
C SER A 59 -12.26 46.11 -23.51
N ARG A 60 -11.75 45.04 -24.15
CA ARG A 60 -12.06 43.64 -23.79
C ARG A 60 -10.86 42.86 -23.22
N LEU A 61 -9.85 43.53 -22.66
CA LEU A 61 -8.72 42.85 -22.01
C LEU A 61 -8.85 42.78 -20.47
N PHE A 62 -9.83 43.44 -19.87
CA PHE A 62 -10.00 43.44 -18.41
C PHE A 62 -11.46 43.28 -18.01
N SER A 63 -12.04 42.12 -18.32
CA SER A 63 -13.02 41.51 -17.44
C SER A 63 -12.36 40.29 -16.81
N CYS A 64 -11.33 40.54 -16.01
CA CYS A 64 -10.68 39.51 -15.22
C CYS A 64 -11.66 39.18 -14.08
N SER A 65 -12.43 38.11 -14.24
CA SER A 65 -13.28 37.60 -13.16
C SER A 65 -12.41 37.40 -11.92
N ARG A 66 -12.91 37.71 -10.73
CA ARG A 66 -12.17 37.54 -9.45
C ARG A 66 -11.58 36.12 -9.32
N ALA A 67 -12.22 35.14 -9.98
CA ALA A 67 -11.76 33.76 -10.12
C ALA A 67 -10.43 33.58 -10.88
N SER A 68 -10.14 34.42 -11.87
CA SER A 68 -8.91 34.37 -12.68
C SER A 68 -7.66 34.82 -11.91
N ILE A 69 -7.83 35.64 -10.87
CA ILE A 69 -6.74 36.12 -10.01
C ILE A 69 -6.53 35.19 -8.81
N SER A 70 -7.59 34.56 -8.30
CA SER A 70 -7.48 33.64 -7.16
C SER A 70 -6.78 32.32 -7.50
N LEU A 71 -6.93 31.84 -8.74
CA LEU A 71 -6.36 30.57 -9.20
C LEU A 71 -4.81 30.51 -9.14
N PRO A 72 -4.06 31.49 -9.66
CA PRO A 72 -2.59 31.48 -9.55
C PRO A 72 -2.10 31.64 -8.11
N PHE A 73 -2.82 32.39 -7.28
CA PHE A 73 -2.46 32.53 -5.86
C PHE A 73 -2.62 31.20 -5.10
N LEU A 74 -3.73 30.49 -5.34
CA LEU A 74 -3.94 29.16 -4.78
C LEU A 74 -2.87 28.17 -5.30
N GLY A 75 -2.52 28.25 -6.59
CA GLY A 75 -1.44 27.45 -7.17
C GLY A 75 -0.08 27.72 -6.53
N LEU A 76 0.26 28.99 -6.30
CA LEU A 76 1.50 29.37 -5.62
C LEU A 76 1.51 28.87 -4.16
N LEU A 77 0.40 28.99 -3.45
CA LEU A 77 0.27 28.53 -2.07
C LEU A 77 0.43 27.00 -1.98
N LEU A 78 -0.18 26.24 -2.90
CA LEU A 78 0.02 24.79 -2.99
C LEU A 78 1.46 24.43 -3.33
N LEU A 79 2.13 25.19 -4.20
CA LEU A 79 3.52 24.96 -4.57
C LEU A 79 4.48 25.23 -3.40
N LEU A 80 4.25 26.32 -2.66
CA LEU A 80 5.01 26.62 -1.43
C LEU A 80 4.79 25.55 -0.36
N ALA A 81 3.55 25.08 -0.19
CA ALA A 81 3.25 23.98 0.73
C ALA A 81 3.91 22.66 0.31
N ALA A 82 3.94 22.34 -0.99
CA ALA A 82 4.62 21.17 -1.51
C ALA A 82 6.15 21.26 -1.32
N PHE A 83 6.73 22.44 -1.52
CA PHE A 83 8.15 22.69 -1.31
C PHE A 83 8.52 22.60 0.18
N ASP A 84 7.74 23.20 1.07
CA ASP A 84 7.92 23.09 2.52
C ASP A 84 7.79 21.63 3.00
N SER A 85 6.81 20.91 2.49
CA SER A 85 6.62 19.47 2.78
C SER A 85 7.84 18.65 2.34
N TYR A 86 8.35 18.90 1.13
CA TYR A 86 9.52 18.20 0.59
C TYR A 86 10.79 18.44 1.42
N ILE A 87 11.03 19.69 1.85
CA ILE A 87 12.25 20.04 2.59
C ILE A 87 12.15 19.63 4.07
N HIS A 88 10.99 19.80 4.70
CA HIS A 88 10.88 19.74 6.16
C HIS A 88 10.13 18.52 6.71
N HIS A 89 9.29 17.83 5.90
CA HIS A 89 8.33 16.86 6.43
C HIS A 89 8.51 15.41 5.92
N GLN A 90 9.38 15.15 4.93
CA GLN A 90 9.56 13.79 4.36
C GLN A 90 11.00 13.25 4.41
N SER A 91 11.84 13.75 5.31
CA SER A 91 13.18 13.19 5.46
C SER A 91 13.14 11.94 6.35
N ASP A 92 13.03 10.75 5.75
CA ASP A 92 13.43 9.52 6.42
C ASP A 92 14.86 9.69 6.97
N ALA A 93 15.12 9.12 8.13
CA ALA A 93 16.42 9.30 8.76
C ALA A 93 17.53 8.75 7.84
N LYS A 94 18.59 9.54 7.63
CA LYS A 94 19.67 9.23 6.66
C LYS A 94 20.60 8.07 7.07
N TYR A 95 20.24 7.30 8.09
CA TYR A 95 21.04 6.16 8.54
C TYR A 95 20.44 4.85 8.04
N CYS A 96 21.31 3.95 7.58
CA CYS A 96 20.93 2.59 7.24
C CYS A 96 20.76 1.81 8.54
N THR A 97 19.52 1.51 8.92
CA THR A 97 19.25 0.50 9.95
C THR A 97 19.04 -0.84 9.26
N LEU A 98 19.74 -1.87 9.73
CA LEU A 98 19.53 -3.22 9.26
C LEU A 98 18.28 -3.78 9.95
N THR A 99 17.29 -4.20 9.16
CA THR A 99 16.13 -4.92 9.68
C THR A 99 16.49 -6.38 9.92
N TYR A 100 16.43 -6.79 11.19
CA TYR A 100 16.56 -8.19 11.58
C TYR A 100 15.19 -8.74 11.93
N MET A 101 14.89 -9.94 11.42
CA MET A 101 13.63 -10.63 11.65
C MET A 101 13.89 -12.10 11.99
N ARG A 102 13.12 -12.65 12.92
CA ARG A 102 13.09 -14.06 13.32
C ARG A 102 11.66 -14.58 13.14
N PRO A 103 11.27 -14.85 11.89
CA PRO A 103 9.89 -15.18 11.57
C PRO A 103 9.55 -16.60 12.03
N TYR A 104 8.49 -16.74 12.81
CA TYR A 104 7.87 -18.01 13.16
C TYR A 104 6.44 -18.07 12.61
N PHE A 105 6.16 -19.04 11.75
CA PHE A 105 4.84 -19.24 11.17
C PHE A 105 4.15 -20.38 11.90
N ARG A 106 3.22 -20.04 12.79
CA ARG A 106 2.45 -21.03 13.54
C ARG A 106 1.31 -21.56 12.71
N ASP A 107 1.27 -22.87 12.54
CA ASP A 107 0.14 -23.57 11.90
C ASP A 107 -1.12 -23.49 12.76
N LEU A 108 -2.28 -23.45 12.10
CA LEU A 108 -3.58 -23.41 12.75
C LEU A 108 -4.32 -24.72 12.44
N PRO A 109 -4.02 -25.82 13.15
CA PRO A 109 -4.49 -27.15 12.79
C PRO A 109 -6.01 -27.34 12.86
N GLN A 110 -6.72 -26.46 13.60
CA GLN A 110 -8.18 -26.47 13.65
C GLN A 110 -8.81 -25.88 12.39
N PHE A 111 -8.06 -25.14 11.56
CA PHE A 111 -8.50 -24.69 10.25
C PHE A 111 -8.26 -25.81 9.22
N ASP A 112 -9.07 -26.85 9.34
CA ASP A 112 -8.96 -28.08 8.56
C ASP A 112 -10.10 -28.23 7.53
N ALA A 113 -10.30 -29.45 7.04
CA ALA A 113 -11.34 -29.78 6.08
C ALA A 113 -12.78 -29.46 6.55
N SER A 114 -13.00 -29.27 7.85
CA SER A 114 -14.30 -28.85 8.41
C SER A 114 -14.63 -27.39 8.12
N TYR A 115 -13.60 -26.54 7.97
CA TYR A 115 -13.76 -25.12 7.67
C TYR A 115 -13.78 -24.81 6.17
N HIS A 116 -13.05 -25.58 5.37
CA HIS A 116 -12.93 -25.33 3.94
C HIS A 116 -12.55 -26.60 3.16
N ARG A 117 -12.91 -26.65 1.88
CA ARG A 117 -12.62 -27.82 1.01
C ARG A 117 -11.18 -27.90 0.48
N PHE A 118 -10.36 -26.88 0.76
CA PHE A 118 -9.01 -26.72 0.21
C PHE A 118 -7.89 -27.11 1.19
N SER A 119 -8.18 -27.88 2.24
CA SER A 119 -7.25 -28.18 3.36
C SER A 119 -5.96 -28.89 2.97
N ARG A 120 -5.93 -29.52 1.80
CA ARG A 120 -4.72 -30.15 1.23
C ARG A 120 -3.94 -29.23 0.28
N LYS A 121 -4.52 -28.09 -0.10
CA LYS A 121 -4.02 -27.21 -1.17
C LYS A 121 -3.51 -25.89 -0.61
N TYR A 122 -4.26 -25.28 0.31
CA TYR A 122 -3.94 -24.00 0.92
C TYR A 122 -3.86 -24.14 2.44
N SER A 123 -3.04 -23.30 3.06
CA SER A 123 -2.90 -23.26 4.52
C SER A 123 -2.95 -21.84 5.06
N LEU A 124 -3.33 -21.70 6.32
CA LEU A 124 -3.37 -20.44 7.06
C LEU A 124 -2.38 -20.51 8.21
N HIS A 125 -1.57 -19.47 8.36
CA HIS A 125 -0.57 -19.38 9.41
C HIS A 125 -0.74 -18.09 10.20
N LEU A 126 -0.40 -18.13 11.49
CA LEU A 126 -0.20 -16.94 12.31
C LEU A 126 1.30 -16.62 12.37
N TYR A 127 1.66 -15.44 11.92
CA TYR A 127 3.02 -14.91 12.07
C TYR A 127 3.28 -14.54 13.52
N ARG A 128 4.44 -14.94 14.04
CA ARG A 128 5.00 -14.54 15.33
C ARG A 128 6.46 -14.15 15.14
N GLU A 129 6.89 -13.08 15.79
CA GLU A 129 8.29 -12.70 15.83
C GLU A 129 8.98 -13.40 17.00
N GLU A 130 9.89 -14.34 16.73
CA GLU A 130 10.55 -15.14 17.76
C GLU A 130 11.42 -14.27 18.69
N GLY A 131 11.28 -14.49 19.99
CA GLY A 131 11.94 -13.68 21.02
C GLY A 131 11.21 -12.37 21.33
N VAL A 132 10.19 -12.01 20.55
CA VAL A 132 9.28 -10.89 20.83
C VAL A 132 7.93 -11.45 21.25
N ASP A 133 7.23 -12.15 20.37
CA ASP A 133 5.90 -12.66 20.62
C ASP A 133 5.91 -14.03 21.32
N PRO A 134 4.97 -14.29 22.24
CA PRO A 134 4.74 -15.64 22.75
C PRO A 134 4.24 -16.57 21.63
N LEU A 135 4.98 -17.65 21.36
CA LEU A 135 4.71 -18.53 20.22
C LEU A 135 3.40 -19.33 20.38
N ASP A 136 3.12 -19.83 21.58
CA ASP A 136 1.98 -20.71 21.85
C ASP A 136 0.71 -19.98 22.33
N THR A 137 0.78 -18.66 22.50
CA THR A 137 -0.36 -17.88 23.02
C THR A 137 -1.38 -17.60 21.91
N PRO A 138 -2.69 -17.71 22.20
CA PRO A 138 -3.73 -17.30 21.25
C PRO A 138 -3.59 -15.83 20.85
N PRO A 139 -4.01 -15.47 19.63
CA PRO A 139 -3.99 -14.08 19.17
C PRO A 139 -4.95 -13.22 19.99
N GLN A 140 -4.58 -11.97 20.26
CA GLN A 140 -5.28 -11.05 21.18
C GLN A 140 -5.32 -9.60 20.68
N GLY A 141 -4.54 -9.28 19.65
CA GLY A 141 -4.47 -7.96 19.02
C GLY A 141 -5.50 -7.77 17.92
N ILE A 142 -5.20 -6.85 17.01
CA ILE A 142 -6.02 -6.54 15.85
C ILE A 142 -5.69 -7.55 14.73
N PRO A 143 -6.66 -8.34 14.24
CA PRO A 143 -6.39 -9.33 13.20
C PRO A 143 -6.15 -8.69 11.84
N ILE A 144 -5.05 -9.10 11.20
CA ILE A 144 -4.69 -8.71 9.84
C ILE A 144 -4.48 -9.97 9.02
N LEU A 145 -5.08 -10.07 7.84
CA LEU A 145 -4.85 -11.17 6.90
C LEU A 145 -4.03 -10.69 5.71
N PHE A 146 -2.80 -11.20 5.60
CA PHE A 146 -1.90 -10.96 4.47
C PHE A 146 -2.13 -11.97 3.34
N ILE A 147 -2.39 -11.45 2.13
CA ILE A 147 -2.65 -12.22 0.92
C ILE A 147 -1.56 -11.91 -0.12
N HIS A 148 -0.73 -12.90 -0.42
CA HIS A 148 0.37 -12.75 -1.37
C HIS A 148 -0.11 -12.73 -2.83
N GLY A 149 0.79 -12.28 -3.72
CA GLY A 149 0.55 -12.21 -5.16
C GLY A 149 0.80 -13.52 -5.90
N ASN A 150 0.70 -13.43 -7.24
CA ASN A 150 0.99 -14.51 -8.19
C ASN A 150 2.42 -15.03 -8.02
N ALA A 151 2.60 -16.35 -7.91
CA ALA A 151 3.90 -16.98 -7.59
C ALA A 151 4.61 -16.36 -6.36
N GLY A 152 3.82 -15.73 -5.49
CA GLY A 152 4.28 -15.17 -4.23
C GLY A 152 4.19 -16.20 -3.11
N SER A 153 4.70 -15.81 -1.94
CA SER A 153 4.73 -16.68 -0.77
C SER A 153 4.14 -15.95 0.43
N TYR A 154 3.50 -16.69 1.32
CA TYR A 154 3.04 -16.21 2.62
C TYR A 154 4.17 -15.56 3.45
N LYS A 155 5.42 -15.93 3.17
CA LYS A 155 6.64 -15.36 3.77
C LYS A 155 6.91 -13.90 3.39
N GLN A 156 6.11 -13.28 2.51
CA GLN A 156 6.24 -11.85 2.19
C GLN A 156 5.76 -10.95 3.34
N VAL A 157 4.96 -11.47 4.28
CA VAL A 157 4.48 -10.71 5.45
C VAL A 157 5.58 -10.39 6.46
N ARG A 158 6.76 -11.04 6.38
CA ARG A 158 7.78 -11.03 7.46
C ARG A 158 8.17 -9.65 7.93
N SER A 159 8.50 -8.73 7.02
CA SER A 159 8.91 -7.38 7.40
C SER A 159 7.79 -6.59 8.08
N LEU A 160 6.54 -6.77 7.64
CA LEU A 160 5.38 -6.13 8.27
C LEU A 160 5.14 -6.68 9.69
N GLY A 161 5.18 -8.01 9.83
CA GLY A 161 4.98 -8.68 11.11
C GLY A 161 6.09 -8.35 12.12
N ALA A 162 7.36 -8.46 11.72
CA ALA A 162 8.51 -8.20 12.57
C ALA A 162 8.53 -6.76 13.10
N GLU A 163 8.40 -5.78 12.21
CA GLU A 163 8.42 -4.36 12.60
C GLU A 163 7.20 -4.01 13.48
N SER A 164 6.02 -4.56 13.19
CA SER A 164 4.84 -4.33 14.02
C SER A 164 4.99 -4.90 15.43
N ALA A 165 5.54 -6.12 15.55
CA ALA A 165 5.78 -6.75 16.85
C ALA A 165 6.85 -6.00 17.66
N MET A 166 7.96 -5.63 17.01
CA MET A 166 9.03 -4.85 17.63
C MET A 166 8.55 -3.48 18.08
N TYR A 167 7.81 -2.77 17.22
CA TYR A 167 7.25 -1.45 17.54
C TYR A 167 6.26 -1.53 18.70
N TYR A 168 5.37 -2.53 18.70
CA TYR A 168 4.45 -2.77 19.82
C TYR A 168 5.21 -3.03 21.14
N ARG A 169 6.23 -3.89 21.10
CA ARG A 169 7.09 -4.17 22.27
C ARG A 169 7.80 -2.91 22.76
N GLN A 170 8.29 -2.07 21.85
CA GLN A 170 8.95 -0.81 22.20
C GLN A 170 7.98 0.14 22.91
N LEU A 171 6.76 0.31 22.40
CA LEU A 171 5.75 1.16 23.04
C LEU A 171 5.44 0.70 24.47
N LEU A 172 5.24 -0.61 24.67
CA LEU A 172 5.01 -1.18 26.00
C LEU A 172 6.19 -0.98 26.96
N GLY A 173 7.42 -0.96 26.43
CA GLY A 173 8.63 -0.70 27.23
C GLY A 173 8.83 0.77 27.60
N GLN A 174 8.26 1.70 26.82
CA GLN A 174 8.36 3.14 27.07
C GLN A 174 7.39 3.62 28.13
N ASP A 175 6.14 3.17 28.07
CA ASP A 175 5.12 3.52 29.05
C ASP A 175 4.24 2.31 29.38
N PRO A 176 4.31 1.77 30.62
CA PRO A 176 3.46 0.68 31.07
C PRO A 176 1.96 1.00 31.04
N SER A 177 1.57 2.29 31.01
CA SER A 177 0.17 2.70 30.93
C SER A 177 -0.52 2.25 29.62
N PHE A 178 0.28 1.97 28.59
CA PHE A 178 -0.15 1.45 27.29
C PHE A 178 -0.56 -0.03 27.31
N LEU A 179 -0.35 -0.75 28.40
CA LEU A 179 -0.83 -2.12 28.49
C LEU A 179 -2.36 -2.14 28.31
N PRO A 180 -2.90 -3.10 27.53
CA PRO A 180 -4.32 -3.13 27.18
C PRO A 180 -5.30 -3.15 28.37
N LEU A 181 -4.81 -3.51 29.58
CA LEU A 181 -5.61 -3.72 30.79
C LEU A 181 -5.36 -2.68 31.88
N THR A 182 -4.49 -1.68 31.67
CA THR A 182 -4.04 -0.76 32.74
C THR A 182 -4.42 0.70 32.53
N GLY A 183 -5.06 1.09 31.42
CA GLY A 183 -5.33 2.49 31.13
C GLY A 183 -6.49 2.76 30.17
N GLN A 184 -6.95 4.02 30.13
CA GLN A 184 -7.97 4.51 29.19
C GLN A 184 -7.50 4.56 27.72
N HIS A 185 -6.20 4.34 27.48
CA HIS A 185 -5.52 4.41 26.18
C HIS A 185 -4.72 3.12 25.88
N GLY A 186 -5.22 1.96 26.29
CA GLY A 186 -4.56 0.68 26.01
C GLY A 186 -4.37 0.47 24.50
N ILE A 187 -3.15 0.14 24.09
CA ILE A 187 -2.84 -0.15 22.68
C ILE A 187 -2.86 -1.66 22.44
N LEU A 188 -3.37 -2.06 21.27
CA LEU A 188 -3.37 -3.45 20.84
C LEU A 188 -2.25 -3.67 19.83
N GLY A 189 -1.57 -4.81 19.97
CA GLY A 189 -0.67 -5.30 18.93
C GLY A 189 -1.43 -5.68 17.67
N LEU A 190 -0.69 -5.95 16.60
CA LEU A 190 -1.24 -6.47 15.35
C LEU A 190 -0.93 -7.96 15.24
N ASP A 191 -1.95 -8.78 15.01
CA ASP A 191 -1.78 -10.21 14.76
C ASP A 191 -1.85 -10.47 13.25
N PHE A 192 -0.71 -10.75 12.65
CA PHE A 192 -0.61 -11.04 11.22
C PHE A 192 -0.90 -12.52 10.93
N PHE A 193 -2.05 -12.78 10.35
CA PHE A 193 -2.33 -14.02 9.65
C PHE A 193 -1.83 -13.93 8.22
N THR A 194 -1.43 -15.06 7.65
CA THR A 194 -1.01 -15.14 6.26
C THR A 194 -1.44 -16.45 5.64
N VAL A 195 -1.87 -16.38 4.38
CA VAL A 195 -2.29 -17.55 3.61
C VAL A 195 -1.17 -18.04 2.72
N ASN A 196 -0.95 -19.35 2.69
CA ASN A 196 -0.15 -20.00 1.68
C ASN A 196 -1.07 -20.53 0.58
N LEU A 197 -1.05 -19.89 -0.58
CA LEU A 197 -1.85 -20.26 -1.75
C LEU A 197 -1.07 -21.15 -2.73
N ASN A 198 -0.06 -21.87 -2.21
CA ASN A 198 0.79 -22.81 -2.94
C ASN A 198 1.49 -22.22 -4.18
N GLU A 199 1.78 -20.91 -4.13
CA GLU A 199 2.48 -20.16 -5.19
C GLU A 199 1.87 -20.33 -6.60
N GLU A 200 0.57 -20.63 -6.68
CA GLU A 200 -0.09 -20.92 -7.96
C GLU A 200 -0.14 -19.69 -8.87
N PHE A 201 -0.14 -19.94 -10.19
CA PHE A 201 -0.20 -18.91 -11.22
C PHE A 201 -1.63 -18.35 -11.42
N SER A 202 -2.20 -17.77 -10.38
CA SER A 202 -3.58 -17.23 -10.37
C SER A 202 -3.82 -16.16 -11.43
N ALA A 203 -2.77 -15.47 -11.89
CA ALA A 203 -2.89 -14.42 -12.90
C ALA A 203 -3.39 -14.93 -14.26
N LEU A 204 -3.25 -16.23 -14.53
CA LEU A 204 -3.59 -16.84 -15.83
C LEU A 204 -4.78 -17.81 -15.74
N HIS A 205 -5.37 -18.01 -14.56
CA HIS A 205 -6.44 -19.00 -14.35
C HIS A 205 -7.56 -18.48 -13.43
N GLY A 206 -8.66 -18.01 -14.02
CA GLY A 206 -9.79 -17.44 -13.28
C GLY A 206 -10.41 -18.38 -12.23
N ARG A 207 -10.42 -19.70 -12.49
CA ARG A 207 -10.93 -20.67 -11.49
C ARG A 207 -10.05 -20.74 -10.25
N THR A 208 -8.73 -20.66 -10.38
CA THR A 208 -7.79 -20.63 -9.24
C THR A 208 -8.07 -19.39 -8.39
N MET A 209 -8.31 -18.25 -9.03
CA MET A 209 -8.66 -17.01 -8.32
C MET A 209 -9.96 -17.16 -7.50
N LEU A 210 -10.98 -17.81 -8.05
CA LEU A 210 -12.23 -18.07 -7.32
C LEU A 210 -12.01 -19.02 -6.14
N GLU A 211 -11.22 -20.08 -6.32
CA GLU A 211 -10.86 -21.00 -5.23
C GLU A 211 -10.08 -20.30 -4.10
N GLN A 212 -9.13 -19.44 -4.47
CA GLN A 212 -8.38 -18.65 -3.50
C GLN A 212 -9.30 -17.68 -2.76
N ALA A 213 -10.17 -16.98 -3.47
CA ALA A 213 -11.13 -16.04 -2.88
C ALA A 213 -12.11 -16.75 -1.93
N GLU A 214 -12.58 -17.95 -2.29
CA GLU A 214 -13.42 -18.78 -1.42
C GLU A 214 -12.67 -19.16 -0.13
N PHE A 215 -11.42 -19.61 -0.26
CA PHE A 215 -10.55 -19.92 0.87
C PHE A 215 -10.28 -18.70 1.77
N ILE A 216 -10.07 -17.50 1.20
CA ILE A 216 -9.90 -16.26 1.98
C ILE A 216 -11.11 -16.00 2.87
N ASN A 217 -12.32 -16.14 2.34
CA ASN A 217 -13.54 -15.93 3.11
C ASN A 217 -13.68 -16.91 4.28
N ASP A 218 -13.35 -18.19 4.05
CA ASP A 218 -13.38 -19.21 5.11
C ASP A 218 -12.30 -18.93 6.17
N ALA A 219 -11.13 -18.45 5.75
CA ALA A 219 -10.08 -18.01 6.66
C ALA A 219 -10.51 -16.81 7.51
N ILE A 220 -11.18 -15.81 6.94
CA ILE A 220 -11.71 -14.64 7.69
C ILE A 220 -12.67 -15.11 8.78
N ARG A 221 -13.62 -16.00 8.45
CA ARG A 221 -14.55 -16.57 9.44
C ARG A 221 -13.79 -17.25 10.57
N TYR A 222 -12.86 -18.14 10.22
CA TYR A 222 -12.05 -18.87 11.20
C TYR A 222 -11.26 -17.92 12.11
N ILE A 223 -10.58 -16.91 11.55
CA ILE A 223 -9.81 -15.93 12.31
C ILE A 223 -10.68 -15.27 13.38
N LEU A 224 -11.89 -14.82 13.04
CA LEU A 224 -12.79 -14.18 14.00
C LEU A 224 -13.22 -15.13 15.13
N THR A 225 -13.32 -16.43 14.88
CA THR A 225 -13.59 -17.41 15.95
C THR A 225 -12.46 -17.50 16.98
N LEU A 226 -11.21 -17.22 16.58
CA LEU A 226 -10.05 -17.22 17.49
C LEU A 226 -10.14 -16.12 18.54
N TYR A 227 -10.86 -15.04 18.26
CA TYR A 227 -11.00 -13.88 19.17
C TYR A 227 -12.27 -13.90 20.02
N SER A 228 -13.13 -14.91 19.83
CA SER A 228 -14.39 -15.03 20.57
C SER A 228 -14.16 -15.12 22.09
N PRO A 229 -15.11 -14.66 22.93
CA PRO A 229 -14.95 -14.65 24.39
C PRO A 229 -14.61 -16.03 24.99
N SER A 230 -15.12 -17.11 24.39
CA SER A 230 -14.79 -18.49 24.75
C SER A 230 -13.30 -18.79 24.59
N SER A 231 -12.68 -18.29 23.52
CA SER A 231 -11.25 -18.48 23.21
C SER A 231 -10.32 -17.66 24.12
N ARG A 232 -10.82 -16.57 24.73
CA ARG A 232 -10.08 -15.74 25.70
C ARG A 232 -10.20 -16.20 27.15
N SER A 233 -11.12 -17.12 27.45
CA SER A 233 -11.41 -17.58 28.82
C SER A 233 -10.22 -18.26 29.54
N HIS A 234 -9.19 -18.67 28.79
CA HIS A 234 -7.96 -19.27 29.33
C HIS A 234 -6.85 -18.27 29.64
N LEU A 235 -7.02 -16.98 29.35
CA LEU A 235 -6.08 -15.96 29.80
C LEU A 235 -6.24 -15.80 31.32
N PRO A 236 -5.15 -15.69 32.11
CA PRO A 236 -5.28 -15.32 33.49
C PRO A 236 -5.87 -13.91 33.52
N THR A 237 -7.18 -13.82 33.69
CA THR A 237 -7.73 -12.72 34.45
C THR A 237 -6.97 -12.78 35.77
N MET A 238 -6.09 -11.81 36.02
CA MET A 238 -5.66 -11.50 37.38
C MET A 238 -6.87 -10.92 38.13
N ALA A 239 -7.94 -11.71 38.17
CA ALA A 239 -9.16 -11.55 38.96
C ALA A 239 -9.20 -12.64 40.05
N SER A 240 -8.03 -13.12 40.46
CA SER A 240 -7.85 -13.69 41.79
C SER A 240 -7.34 -12.57 42.71
N ASP A 241 -8.26 -12.06 43.52
CA ASP A 241 -8.01 -11.42 44.81
C ASP A 241 -7.39 -10.01 44.84
N GLN A 242 -8.07 -9.00 44.27
CA GLN A 242 -8.12 -7.67 44.89
C GLN A 242 -9.24 -6.78 44.33
N PRO A 243 -10.11 -6.18 45.18
CA PRO A 243 -11.08 -5.19 44.74
C PRO A 243 -10.37 -3.82 44.65
N SER A 244 -9.56 -3.60 43.62
CA SER A 244 -9.08 -2.25 43.30
C SER A 244 -10.10 -1.56 42.40
N SER A 245 -10.62 -0.45 42.91
CA SER A 245 -11.57 0.49 42.32
C SER A 245 -11.11 1.07 40.97
N GLY A 246 -11.20 0.28 39.91
CA GLY A 246 -10.99 0.70 38.53
C GLY A 246 -11.65 -0.32 37.60
N THR A 247 -12.67 0.10 36.86
CA THR A 247 -13.42 -0.75 35.93
C THR A 247 -12.49 -1.16 34.78
N SER A 248 -11.85 -2.32 34.87
CA SER A 248 -11.11 -2.90 33.74
C SER A 248 -12.13 -3.44 32.74
N GLU A 249 -12.67 -2.57 31.90
CA GLU A 249 -13.58 -2.95 30.82
C GLU A 249 -12.88 -3.95 29.89
N PRO A 250 -13.49 -5.09 29.57
CA PRO A 250 -12.91 -6.07 28.66
C PRO A 250 -12.72 -5.45 27.28
N LEU A 251 -11.54 -5.67 26.68
CA LEU A 251 -11.22 -5.19 25.34
C LEU A 251 -12.29 -5.62 24.31
N PRO A 252 -12.65 -4.73 23.37
CA PRO A 252 -13.66 -5.03 22.37
C PRO A 252 -13.27 -6.27 21.56
N VAL A 253 -14.27 -7.09 21.19
CA VAL A 253 -14.04 -8.25 20.35
C VAL A 253 -13.90 -7.80 18.90
N PRO A 254 -12.79 -8.12 18.20
CA PRO A 254 -12.69 -7.88 16.77
C PRO A 254 -13.85 -8.55 16.05
N THR A 255 -14.63 -7.75 15.32
CA THR A 255 -15.71 -8.26 14.47
C THR A 255 -15.25 -8.34 13.00
N SER A 256 -14.22 -7.57 12.62
CA SER A 256 -13.67 -7.53 11.28
C SER A 256 -12.17 -7.86 11.23
N VAL A 257 -11.67 -8.17 10.04
CA VAL A 257 -10.25 -8.47 9.75
C VAL A 257 -9.72 -7.48 8.72
N ILE A 258 -8.55 -6.89 8.97
CA ILE A 258 -7.90 -6.00 8.00
C ILE A 258 -7.25 -6.85 6.91
N LEU A 259 -7.57 -6.59 5.64
CA LEU A 259 -6.92 -7.28 4.52
C LEU A 259 -5.73 -6.45 4.01
N VAL A 260 -4.55 -7.08 3.98
CA VAL A 260 -3.36 -6.53 3.32
C VAL A 260 -3.02 -7.45 2.16
N ALA A 261 -3.05 -6.94 0.94
CA ALA A 261 -2.96 -7.79 -0.24
C ALA A 261 -1.94 -7.22 -1.24
N HIS A 262 -1.07 -8.10 -1.75
CA HIS A 262 0.00 -7.71 -2.67
C HIS A 262 -0.30 -8.16 -4.10
N SER A 263 -0.22 -7.23 -5.06
CA SER A 263 -0.39 -7.50 -6.50
C SER A 263 -1.68 -8.29 -6.79
N MET A 264 -1.60 -9.46 -7.44
CA MET A 264 -2.73 -10.35 -7.72
C MET A 264 -3.53 -10.70 -6.45
N GLY A 265 -2.88 -10.80 -5.28
CA GLY A 265 -3.57 -11.04 -4.01
C GLY A 265 -4.68 -10.01 -3.73
N GLY A 266 -4.50 -8.76 -4.19
CA GLY A 266 -5.53 -7.72 -4.11
C GLY A 266 -6.73 -7.98 -5.02
N VAL A 267 -6.51 -8.61 -6.18
CA VAL A 267 -7.60 -9.06 -7.06
C VAL A 267 -8.39 -10.18 -6.39
N VAL A 268 -7.70 -11.17 -5.79
CA VAL A 268 -8.35 -12.24 -4.99
C VAL A 268 -9.15 -11.66 -3.85
N ALA A 269 -8.57 -10.73 -3.08
CA ALA A 269 -9.27 -10.07 -1.97
C ALA A 269 -10.56 -9.38 -2.44
N ARG A 270 -10.51 -8.66 -3.57
CA ARG A 270 -11.71 -8.03 -4.15
C ARG A 270 -12.73 -9.05 -4.64
N THR A 271 -12.30 -10.15 -5.24
CA THR A 271 -13.18 -11.23 -5.69
C THR A 271 -13.87 -11.93 -4.51
N ALA A 272 -13.22 -12.04 -3.34
CA ALA A 272 -13.79 -12.67 -2.16
C ALA A 272 -15.15 -12.07 -1.75
N PHE A 273 -15.30 -10.75 -1.83
CA PHE A 273 -16.57 -10.05 -1.56
C PHE A 273 -17.71 -10.38 -2.53
N THR A 274 -17.40 -10.94 -3.70
CA THR A 274 -18.40 -11.28 -4.73
C THR A 274 -18.91 -12.71 -4.61
N LEU A 275 -18.28 -13.52 -3.75
CA LEU A 275 -18.62 -14.93 -3.60
C LEU A 275 -19.75 -15.12 -2.56
N PRO A 276 -20.58 -16.17 -2.74
CA PRO A 276 -21.70 -16.44 -1.82
C PRO A 276 -21.24 -16.82 -0.41
N ASN A 277 -19.98 -17.27 -0.26
CA ASN A 277 -19.39 -17.53 1.04
C ASN A 277 -18.70 -16.28 1.62
N TYR A 278 -19.02 -15.05 1.21
CA TYR A 278 -18.54 -13.88 1.94
C TYR A 278 -19.19 -13.78 3.33
N PRO A 279 -18.44 -13.54 4.43
CA PRO A 279 -19.04 -13.31 5.75
C PRO A 279 -19.70 -11.92 5.80
N GLU A 280 -21.01 -11.86 5.55
CA GLU A 280 -21.80 -10.62 5.73
C GLU A 280 -21.93 -10.26 7.21
N GLY A 281 -21.70 -8.99 7.56
CA GLY A 281 -21.99 -8.45 8.90
C GLY A 281 -21.04 -8.89 10.01
N ALA A 282 -19.82 -9.28 9.66
CA ALA A 282 -18.69 -9.40 10.59
C ALA A 282 -18.01 -8.01 10.77
#